data_AF-A0A3L8A0N5-F1
#
_entry.id   AF-A0A3L8A0N5-F1
#
_cell.length_a   1.000
_cell.length_b   1.000
_cell.length_c   1.000
_cell.angle_alpha   90.00
_cell.angle_beta   90.00
_cell.angle_gamma   90.00
#
_symmetry.space_group_name_H-M   'P 1'
#
loop_
_entity.id
_entity.type
_entity.pdbx_description
1 polymer ?
#
loop_
_entity_poly.entity_id
_entity_poly.type
_entity_poly.pdbx_seq_one_letter_code
_entity_poly.pdbx_strand_id
1 'polypeptide(L)'
;METFINDIKHRDAKLLCGYLETLSYQESVEFVDEVVRAAGVHRRTFFNWKYMCCRIPLWAKEIMENIAGRTIFSPTINFQTDYDNDRVAAEV
;
A
#
# COMPACT_ATOMS: atom_id res chain seq x y z
N MET A 1 7.16 -5.05 -19.41
CA MET A 1 7.52 -4.82 -17.98
C MET A 1 6.72 -3.67 -17.39
N GLU A 2 6.64 -2.53 -18.08
CA GLU A 2 5.83 -1.36 -17.65
C GLU A 2 4.34 -1.65 -17.48
N THR A 3 3.72 -2.39 -18.40
CA THR A 3 2.30 -2.82 -18.30
C THR A 3 2.03 -3.60 -17.01
N PHE A 4 2.93 -4.51 -16.65
CA PHE A 4 2.82 -5.34 -15.45
C PHE A 4 2.93 -4.52 -14.14
N ILE A 5 3.84 -3.55 -14.09
CA ILE A 5 3.97 -2.65 -12.93
C ILE A 5 2.72 -1.78 -12.77
N ASN A 6 2.18 -1.29 -13.89
CA ASN A 6 0.93 -0.54 -13.90
C ASN A 6 -0.25 -1.41 -13.43
N ASP A 7 -0.33 -2.67 -13.84
CA ASP A 7 -1.39 -3.57 -13.37
C ASP A 7 -1.36 -3.76 -11.85
N ILE A 8 -0.17 -3.84 -11.25
CA ILE A 8 -0.03 -4.03 -9.80
C ILE A 8 -0.40 -2.75 -9.03
N LYS A 9 0.10 -1.57 -9.43
CA LYS A 9 -0.28 -0.33 -8.74
C LYS A 9 -1.79 -0.06 -8.84
N HIS A 10 -2.41 -0.39 -9.98
CA HIS A 10 -3.86 -0.28 -10.17
C HIS A 10 -4.62 -1.26 -9.25
N ARG A 11 -4.17 -2.52 -9.16
CA ARG A 11 -4.78 -3.51 -8.28
C ARG A 11 -4.69 -3.10 -6.81
N ASP A 12 -3.48 -2.77 -6.34
CA ASP A 12 -3.23 -2.43 -4.95
C ASP A 12 -4.03 -1.20 -4.52
N ALA A 13 -4.02 -0.13 -5.33
CA ALA A 13 -4.79 1.06 -5.03
C ALA A 13 -6.30 0.79 -5.01
N LYS A 14 -6.81 -0.07 -5.91
CA LYS A 14 -8.23 -0.46 -5.89
C LYS A 14 -8.60 -1.20 -4.61
N LEU A 15 -7.75 -2.13 -4.16
CA LEU A 15 -7.96 -2.86 -2.91
C LEU A 15 -7.89 -1.94 -1.69
N LEU A 16 -6.91 -1.03 -1.65
CA LEU A 16 -6.78 -0.02 -0.60
C LEU A 16 -8.01 0.90 -0.55
N CYS A 17 -8.45 1.43 -1.69
CA CYS A 17 -9.66 2.26 -1.75
C CYS A 17 -10.90 1.47 -1.30
N GLY A 18 -11.06 0.24 -1.77
CA GLY A 18 -12.17 -0.63 -1.35
C GLY A 18 -12.16 -0.89 0.16
N TYR A 19 -10.99 -1.05 0.79
CA TYR A 19 -10.87 -1.11 2.24
C TYR A 19 -11.30 0.19 2.92
N LEU A 20 -10.79 1.34 2.46
CA LEU A 20 -11.11 2.65 3.04
C LEU A 20 -12.60 2.98 2.93
N GLU A 21 -13.29 2.54 1.88
CA GLU A 21 -14.74 2.70 1.70
C GLU A 21 -15.57 1.92 2.73
N THR A 22 -15.00 0.90 3.38
CA THR A 22 -15.68 0.19 4.48
C THR A 22 -15.59 0.92 5.81
N LEU A 23 -14.74 1.93 5.92
CA LEU A 23 -14.53 2.72 7.12
C LEU A 23 -15.40 3.97 7.09
N SER A 24 -15.79 4.46 8.26
CA SER A 24 -16.27 5.84 8.39
C SER A 24 -15.16 6.83 8.04
N TYR A 25 -15.53 8.09 7.81
CA TYR A 25 -14.55 9.14 7.54
C TYR A 25 -13.49 9.24 8.66
N GLN A 26 -13.92 9.19 9.92
CA GLN A 26 -13.03 9.31 11.07
C GLN A 26 -12.06 8.12 11.16
N GLU A 27 -12.56 6.89 11.04
CA GLU A 27 -11.73 5.68 11.01
C GLU A 27 -10.75 5.70 9.82
N SER A 28 -11.18 6.23 8.67
CA SER A 28 -10.30 6.40 7.51
C SER A 28 -9.15 7.37 7.81
N VAL A 29 -9.42 8.50 8.47
CA VAL A 29 -8.38 9.46 8.87
C VAL A 29 -7.41 8.82 9.87
N GLU A 30 -7.93 8.14 10.89
CA GLU A 30 -7.13 7.48 11.92
C GLU A 30 -6.25 6.37 11.33
N PHE A 31 -6.81 5.54 10.45
CA PHE A 31 -6.05 4.52 9.72
C PHE A 31 -4.90 5.14 8.92
N VAL A 32 -5.16 6.22 8.18
CA VAL A 32 -4.11 6.89 7.39
C VAL A 32 -3.02 7.47 8.30
N ASP A 33 -3.40 8.11 9.41
CA ASP A 33 -2.44 8.66 10.38
C ASP A 33 -1.57 7.56 10.99
N GLU A 34 -2.18 6.43 11.36
CA GLU A 34 -1.46 5.32 11.95
C GLU A 34 -0.52 4.64 10.97
N VAL A 35 -0.96 4.41 9.72
CA VAL A 35 -0.12 3.85 8.66
C VAL A 35 1.08 4.77 8.39
N VAL A 36 0.85 6.07 8.22
CA VAL A 36 1.92 7.06 7.94
C VAL A 36 2.95 7.08 9.08
N ARG A 37 2.48 7.03 10.34
CA ARG A 37 3.34 6.96 11.53
C ARG A 37 4.13 5.66 11.59
N ALA A 38 3.47 4.51 11.43
CA ALA A 38 4.11 3.20 11.55
C ALA A 38 5.08 2.92 10.40
N ALA A 39 4.75 3.37 9.20
CA ALA A 39 5.58 3.22 8.00
C ALA A 39 6.73 4.22 7.93
N GLY A 40 6.72 5.28 8.75
CA GLY A 40 7.75 6.33 8.71
C GLY A 40 7.80 7.11 7.39
N VAL A 41 6.68 7.20 6.68
CA VAL A 41 6.59 7.91 5.38
C VAL A 41 5.86 9.24 5.52
N HIS A 42 5.97 10.11 4.53
CA HIS A 42 5.12 11.30 4.46
C HIS A 42 3.68 10.93 4.08
N ARG A 43 2.69 11.69 4.57
CA ARG A 43 1.28 11.53 4.19
C ARG A 43 1.06 11.58 2.67
N ARG A 44 1.86 12.38 1.95
CA ARG A 44 1.86 12.42 0.47
C ARG A 44 2.14 11.06 -0.14
N THR A 45 3.06 10.28 0.43
CA THR A 45 3.40 8.93 -0.05
C THR A 45 2.19 8.00 0.03
N PHE A 46 1.43 8.05 1.13
CA PHE A 46 0.18 7.31 1.24
C PHE A 46 -0.82 7.69 0.14
N PHE A 47 -0.97 8.98 -0.16
CA PHE A 47 -1.86 9.41 -1.24
C PHE A 47 -1.36 9.01 -2.62
N ASN A 48 -0.04 8.98 -2.85
CA ASN A 48 0.53 8.46 -4.09
C ASN A 48 0.16 6.98 -4.29
N TRP A 49 0.14 6.18 -3.21
CA TRP A 49 -0.36 4.80 -3.24
C TRP A 49 -1.85 4.74 -3.56
N LYS A 50 -2.67 5.51 -2.82
CA LYS A 50 -4.12 5.58 -3.01
C LYS A 50 -4.52 5.98 -4.44
N TYR A 51 -3.80 6.91 -5.04
CA TYR A 51 -4.09 7.46 -6.37
C TYR A 51 -3.25 6.83 -7.50
N MET A 52 -2.65 5.66 -7.27
CA MET A 52 -1.94 4.88 -8.31
C MET A 52 -0.72 5.61 -8.92
N CYS A 53 -0.18 6.62 -8.23
CA CYS A 53 0.98 7.36 -8.68
C CYS A 53 2.28 6.56 -8.51
N CYS A 54 2.33 5.65 -7.54
CA CYS A 54 3.44 4.71 -7.35
C CYS A 54 2.96 3.37 -6.77
N ARG A 55 3.85 2.39 -6.75
CA ARG A 55 3.63 1.07 -6.15
C ARG A 55 3.58 1.17 -4.63
N ILE A 56 2.75 0.34 -4.00
CA ILE A 56 2.80 0.10 -2.56
C ILE A 56 3.86 -0.98 -2.33
N PRO A 57 4.92 -0.69 -1.56
CA PRO A 57 5.95 -1.69 -1.24
C PRO A 57 5.38 -2.75 -0.30
N LEU A 58 5.98 -3.94 -0.28
CA LEU A 58 5.44 -5.10 0.46
C LEU A 58 5.36 -4.80 1.96
N TRP A 59 6.43 -4.25 2.53
CA TRP A 59 6.49 -3.91 3.95
C TRP A 59 5.39 -2.90 4.36
N ALA A 60 5.00 -1.99 3.47
CA ALA A 60 3.92 -1.04 3.76
C ALA A 60 2.54 -1.73 3.72
N LYS A 61 2.35 -2.72 2.83
CA LYS A 61 1.14 -3.55 2.81
C LYS A 61 0.99 -4.34 4.11
N GLU A 62 2.08 -4.94 4.60
CA GLU A 62 2.10 -5.65 5.88
C GLU A 62 1.72 -4.75 7.05
N ILE A 63 2.26 -3.52 7.11
CA ILE A 63 1.87 -2.52 8.11
C ILE A 63 0.38 -2.19 8.02
N MET A 64 -0.14 -1.94 6.82
CA MET A 64 -1.56 -1.63 6.60
C MET A 64 -2.46 -2.78 7.07
N GLU A 65 -2.11 -4.04 6.76
CA GLU A 65 -2.90 -5.21 7.17
C GLU A 65 -2.84 -5.46 8.68
N ASN A 66 -1.68 -5.23 9.30
CA ASN A 66 -1.53 -5.31 10.75
C ASN A 66 -2.41 -4.27 11.46
N ILE A 67 -2.42 -3.02 10.98
CA ILE A 67 -3.27 -1.96 11.53
C ILE A 67 -4.75 -2.25 11.26
N ALA A 68 -5.08 -2.74 10.07
CA ALA A 68 -6.45 -3.06 9.69
C ALA A 68 -7.02 -4.29 10.43
N GLY A 69 -6.17 -5.12 11.03
CA GLY A 69 -6.56 -6.38 11.67
C GLY A 69 -7.13 -7.41 10.69
N ARG A 70 -6.95 -7.21 9.38
CA ARG A 70 -7.44 -8.10 8.32
C ARG A 70 -6.62 -7.95 7.04
N THR A 71 -6.67 -8.97 6.20
CA THR A 71 -6.07 -8.94 4.86
C THR A 71 -6.79 -7.91 3.97
N ILE A 72 -6.00 -7.08 3.30
CA ILE A 72 -6.44 -6.08 2.29
C ILE A 72 -5.89 -6.48 0.92
N PHE A 73 -4.62 -6.88 0.88
CA PHE A 73 -3.88 -7.19 -0.34
C PHE A 73 -3.75 -8.71 -0.45
N SER A 74 -4.70 -9.35 -1.13
CA SER A 74 -4.62 -10.80 -1.35
C SER A 74 -3.36 -11.15 -2.16
N PRO A 75 -2.53 -12.12 -1.72
CA PRO A 75 -1.36 -12.56 -2.45
C PRO A 75 -1.82 -13.28 -3.72
N THR A 76 -1.94 -12.54 -4.81
CA THR A 76 -1.98 -13.17 -6.13
C THR A 76 -0.54 -13.51 -6.46
N ILE A 77 -0.16 -14.77 -6.15
CA ILE A 77 1.02 -15.51 -6.60
C ILE A 77 1.96 -14.65 -7.46
N ASN A 78 2.96 -14.00 -6.87
CA ASN A 78 4.21 -13.57 -7.50
C ASN A 78 5.13 -12.91 -6.47
N PHE A 79 5.57 -13.70 -5.49
CA PHE A 79 6.48 -13.30 -4.42
C PHE A 79 7.89 -12.89 -4.89
N GLN A 80 8.23 -13.07 -6.17
CA GLN A 80 9.60 -12.94 -6.64
C GLN A 80 10.01 -11.51 -7.05
N THR A 81 9.07 -10.63 -7.41
CA THR A 81 9.41 -9.29 -7.97
C THR A 81 9.34 -8.14 -6.96
N ASP A 82 8.75 -8.37 -5.79
CA ASP A 82 8.48 -7.32 -4.81
C ASP A 82 9.65 -7.17 -3.81
N TYR A 83 10.33 -8.26 -3.45
CA TYR A 83 11.51 -8.23 -2.57
C TYR A 83 12.73 -7.49 -3.17
N ASP A 84 12.97 -7.64 -4.46
CA ASP A 84 14.16 -7.07 -5.12
C ASP A 84 14.06 -5.54 -5.32
N ASN A 85 12.85 -4.99 -5.46
CA ASN A 85 12.63 -3.56 -5.66
C ASN A 85 12.60 -2.77 -4.34
N ASP A 86 12.13 -3.38 -3.25
CA ASP A 86 12.06 -2.71 -1.94
C ASP A 86 13.46 -2.43 -1.34
N ARG A 87 14.48 -3.25 -1.67
CA ARG A 87 15.88 -2.97 -1.29
C ARG A 87 16.45 -1.74 -1.99
N VAL A 88 16.11 -1.53 -3.27
CA VAL A 88 16.64 -0.41 -4.06
C VAL A 88 16.02 0.92 -3.63
N ALA A 89 14.77 0.95 -3.18
CA ALA A 89 14.10 2.18 -2.73
C ALA A 89 14.52 2.65 -1.32
N ALA A 90 15.07 1.76 -0.49
CA ALA A 90 15.53 2.09 0.87
C ALA A 90 17.00 2.58 0.92
N GLU A 91 17.73 2.47 -0.19
CA GLU A 91 19.16 2.83 -0.31
C GLU A 91 19.39 4.18 -1.03
N VAL A 92 18.35 4.99 -1.27
CA VAL A 92 18.43 6.28 -1.99
C VAL A 92 17.90 7.45 -1.15
#